data_AF-A0A6S6PFR2-F1
#
_entry.id   AF-A0A6S6PFR2-F1
#
_cell.length_a   1.000
_cell.length_b   1.000
_cell.length_c   1.000
_cell.angle_alpha   90.00
_cell.angle_beta   90.00
_cell.angle_gamma   90.00
#
_symmetry.space_group_name_H-M   'P 1'
#
loop_
_entity.id
_entity.type
_entity.pdbx_description
1 polymer ?
#
loop_
_entity_poly.entity_id
_entity_poly.type
_entity_poly.pdbx_seq_one_letter_code
_entity_poly.pdbx_strand_id
1 'polypeptide(L)'
;MKRGFLYLVAIMDWFTRKVLSWRLSNTMDAEFCIEALQDALTRYGAPEIFNTDQGSQFTTPRFTGLLEERQIRISMDGRGRWLDNVFIERLWRSLKYECVYLHAFETGSELRAGLAGWITHYNGQRPHSALAGRTPDEAYHDVPTPSGPGLTPDQMANSNAVRMAA
;
A
#
# COMPACT_ATOMS: atom_id res chain seq x y z
N MET A 1 16.69 18.59 -3.55
CA MET A 1 16.38 18.50 -5.00
C MET A 1 16.45 19.87 -5.68
N LYS A 2 17.40 20.06 -6.60
CA LYS A 2 17.70 21.37 -7.23
C LYS A 2 16.79 21.80 -8.39
N ARG A 3 15.71 21.07 -8.74
CA ARG A 3 14.56 21.49 -9.59
C ARG A 3 13.67 20.28 -9.90
N GLY A 4 12.49 20.17 -9.28
CA GLY A 4 11.47 19.16 -9.64
C GLY A 4 10.74 18.56 -8.44
N PHE A 5 9.47 18.21 -8.64
CA PHE A 5 8.67 17.40 -7.71
C PHE A 5 8.78 15.92 -8.12
N LEU A 6 8.79 15.03 -7.14
CA LEU A 6 8.68 13.59 -7.36
C LEU A 6 7.37 13.10 -6.75
N TYR A 7 6.73 12.16 -7.44
CA TYR A 7 5.46 11.55 -7.07
C TYR A 7 5.73 10.13 -6.61
N LEU A 8 5.12 9.76 -5.48
CA LEU A 8 5.28 8.46 -4.85
C LEU A 8 3.90 7.82 -4.70
N VAL A 9 3.78 6.56 -5.11
CA VAL A 9 2.62 5.70 -4.88
C VAL A 9 3.06 4.49 -4.09
N ALA A 10 2.20 4.00 -3.20
CA ALA A 10 2.40 2.76 -2.47
C ALA A 10 1.13 1.93 -2.53
N ILE A 11 1.27 0.64 -2.83
CA ILE A 11 0.21 -0.34 -2.68
C ILE A 11 0.42 -1.02 -1.32
N MET A 12 -0.58 -0.93 -0.45
CA MET A 12 -0.53 -1.45 0.91
C MET A 12 -1.55 -2.57 1.09
N ASP A 13 -1.18 -3.62 1.82
CA ASP A 13 -2.14 -4.57 2.38
C ASP A 13 -2.91 -3.90 3.54
N TRP A 14 -4.24 -3.88 3.42
CA TRP A 14 -5.07 -3.18 4.39
C TRP A 14 -5.06 -3.87 5.76
N PHE A 15 -4.85 -5.18 5.90
CA PHE A 15 -4.91 -5.76 7.25
C PHE A 15 -3.63 -5.51 8.05
N THR A 16 -2.50 -5.86 7.44
CA THR A 16 -1.17 -5.90 8.07
C THR A 16 -0.43 -4.58 7.97
N ARG A 17 -0.92 -3.65 7.16
CA ARG A 17 -0.22 -2.40 6.80
C ARG A 17 1.08 -2.62 6.04
N LYS A 18 1.36 -3.83 5.57
CA LYS A 18 2.56 -4.10 4.77
C LYS A 18 2.50 -3.32 3.46
N VAL A 19 3.55 -2.56 3.16
CA VAL A 19 3.72 -1.97 1.83
C VAL A 19 4.14 -3.08 0.88
N LEU A 20 3.26 -3.44 -0.05
CA LEU A 20 3.44 -4.55 -0.99
C LEU A 20 4.28 -4.12 -2.20
N SER A 21 4.00 -2.94 -2.74
CA SER A 21 4.78 -2.33 -3.81
C SER A 21 4.75 -0.81 -3.69
N TRP A 22 5.70 -0.14 -4.32
CA TRP A 22 5.74 1.31 -4.42
C TRP A 22 6.52 1.72 -5.67
N ARG A 23 6.23 2.92 -6.19
CA ARG A 23 6.94 3.49 -7.34
C ARG A 23 7.13 4.99 -7.16
N LEU A 24 8.25 5.49 -7.66
CA LEU A 24 8.63 6.90 -7.64
C LEU A 24 8.79 7.40 -9.07
N SER A 25 8.06 8.45 -9.41
CA SER A 25 8.07 9.10 -10.72
C SER A 25 8.41 10.58 -10.62
N ASN A 26 8.93 11.17 -11.70
CA ASN A 26 9.11 12.61 -11.85
C ASN A 26 7.94 13.29 -12.58
N THR A 27 6.96 12.51 -13.02
CA THR A 27 5.73 12.93 -13.70
C THR A 27 4.53 12.41 -12.91
N MET A 28 3.42 13.14 -12.99
CA MET A 28 2.15 12.73 -12.39
C MET A 28 1.33 11.89 -13.37
N ASP A 29 1.95 10.94 -14.06
CA ASP A 29 1.25 10.03 -14.97
C ASP A 29 0.58 8.88 -14.22
N ALA A 30 -0.38 8.20 -14.84
CA ALA A 30 -1.00 7.01 -14.24
C ALA A 30 -0.12 5.76 -14.37
N GLU A 31 0.96 5.83 -15.17
CA GLU A 31 1.76 4.66 -15.55
C GLU A 31 2.47 4.06 -14.33
N PHE A 32 3.12 4.90 -13.53
CA PHE A 32 3.83 4.40 -12.35
C PHE A 32 2.89 3.82 -11.29
N CYS A 33 1.63 4.28 -11.22
CA CYS A 33 0.58 3.67 -10.40
C CYS A 33 0.20 2.27 -10.92
N ILE A 34 0.04 2.13 -12.24
CA ILE A 34 -0.24 0.84 -12.88
C ILE A 34 0.92 -0.14 -12.66
N GLU A 35 2.16 0.30 -12.81
CA GLU A 35 3.34 -0.54 -12.55
C GLU A 35 3.41 -1.01 -11.10
N ALA A 36 3.12 -0.13 -10.14
CA ALA A 36 3.07 -0.49 -8.72
C ALA A 36 1.98 -1.54 -8.45
N LEU A 37 0.80 -1.35 -9.06
CA LEU A 37 -0.32 -2.29 -8.96
C LEU A 37 0.04 -3.65 -9.57
N GLN A 38 0.55 -3.68 -10.81
CA GLN A 38 0.95 -4.92 -11.48
C GLN A 38 2.01 -5.68 -10.68
N ASP A 39 2.98 -4.98 -10.12
CA ASP A 39 4.04 -5.57 -9.29
C ASP A 39 3.48 -6.17 -8.00
N ALA A 40 2.56 -5.49 -7.33
CA ALA A 40 1.87 -6.03 -6.15
C ALA A 40 1.05 -7.29 -6.52
N LEU A 41 0.25 -7.22 -7.57
CA LEU A 41 -0.59 -8.35 -8.01
C LEU A 41 0.25 -9.56 -8.47
N THR A 42 1.38 -9.32 -9.12
CA THR A 42 2.29 -10.39 -9.57
C THR A 42 2.94 -11.12 -8.39
N ARG A 43 3.33 -10.39 -7.34
CA ARG A 43 4.02 -10.96 -6.18
C ARG A 43 3.09 -11.57 -5.15
N TYR A 44 1.90 -11.00 -4.97
CA TYR A 44 1.01 -11.31 -3.85
C TYR A 44 -0.37 -11.82 -4.26
N GLY A 45 -0.67 -11.85 -5.56
CA GLY A 45 -1.97 -12.25 -6.08
C GLY A 45 -3.02 -11.13 -6.07
N ALA A 46 -4.20 -11.45 -6.61
CA ALA A 46 -5.32 -10.52 -6.70
C ALA A 46 -6.12 -10.47 -5.39
N PRO A 47 -6.38 -9.28 -4.82
CA PRO A 47 -7.26 -9.15 -3.68
C PRO A 47 -8.74 -9.20 -4.11
N GLU A 48 -9.65 -9.40 -3.17
CA GLU A 48 -11.09 -9.28 -3.49
C GLU A 48 -11.54 -7.84 -3.75
N ILE A 49 -10.94 -6.88 -3.05
CA ILE A 49 -11.27 -5.47 -3.10
C ILE A 49 -9.98 -4.65 -3.24
N PHE A 50 -10.01 -3.66 -4.13
CA PHE A 50 -9.02 -2.63 -4.21
C PHE A 50 -9.64 -1.29 -3.82
N ASN A 51 -9.14 -0.71 -2.73
CA ASN A 51 -9.52 0.61 -2.26
C ASN A 51 -8.61 1.65 -2.91
N THR A 52 -9.20 2.72 -3.40
CA THR A 52 -8.45 3.85 -3.95
C THR A 52 -9.23 5.14 -3.80
N ASP A 53 -8.54 6.26 -3.74
CA ASP A 53 -9.18 7.57 -3.78
C ASP A 53 -9.70 7.88 -5.20
N GLN A 54 -10.37 9.03 -5.34
CA GLN A 54 -10.89 9.48 -6.64
C GLN A 54 -9.85 10.28 -7.44
N GLY A 55 -8.56 10.09 -7.16
CA GLY A 55 -7.46 10.69 -7.90
C GLY A 55 -7.49 10.28 -9.36
N SER A 56 -7.19 11.23 -10.25
CA SER A 56 -7.31 11.03 -11.70
C SER A 56 -6.45 9.88 -12.24
N GLN A 57 -5.38 9.51 -11.53
CA GLN A 57 -4.51 8.38 -11.87
C GLN A 57 -5.22 7.04 -11.67
N PHE A 58 -6.03 6.92 -10.62
CA PHE A 58 -6.71 5.69 -10.24
C PHE A 58 -8.09 5.52 -10.88
N THR A 59 -8.64 6.59 -11.45
CA THR A 59 -9.87 6.57 -12.24
C THR A 59 -9.63 6.40 -13.74
N THR A 60 -8.39 6.16 -14.19
CA THR A 60 -8.11 5.96 -15.62
C THR A 60 -8.66 4.60 -16.10
N PRO A 61 -9.17 4.50 -17.34
CA PRO A 61 -9.68 3.23 -17.89
C PRO A 61 -8.65 2.10 -17.85
N ARG A 62 -7.35 2.43 -17.97
CA ARG A 62 -6.29 1.43 -17.90
C ARG A 62 -6.07 0.91 -16.48
N PHE A 63 -6.17 1.77 -15.47
CA PHE A 63 -6.07 1.35 -14.08
C PHE A 63 -7.28 0.52 -13.66
N THR A 64 -8.50 1.00 -13.93
CA THR A 64 -9.73 0.27 -13.58
C THR A 64 -9.87 -1.01 -14.39
N GLY A 65 -9.56 -0.99 -15.68
CA GLY A 65 -9.59 -2.17 -16.54
C GLY A 65 -8.66 -3.28 -16.05
N LEU A 66 -7.47 -2.93 -15.54
CA LEU A 66 -6.53 -3.89 -14.97
C LEU A 66 -7.09 -4.62 -13.71
N LEU A 67 -7.93 -3.94 -12.94
CA LEU A 67 -8.61 -4.50 -11.76
C LEU A 67 -9.79 -5.37 -12.20
N GLU A 68 -10.58 -4.88 -13.16
CA GLU A 68 -11.74 -5.59 -13.74
C GLU A 68 -11.33 -6.89 -14.44
N GLU A 69 -10.25 -6.89 -15.22
CA GLU A 69 -9.67 -8.07 -15.88
C GLU A 69 -9.32 -9.19 -14.89
N ARG A 70 -8.99 -8.82 -13.66
CA ARG A 70 -8.66 -9.76 -12.57
C ARG A 70 -9.83 -10.00 -11.61
N GLN A 71 -11.02 -9.52 -11.96
CA GLN A 71 -12.24 -9.64 -11.17
C GLN A 71 -12.12 -9.03 -9.76
N ILE A 72 -11.26 -8.02 -9.61
CA ILE A 72 -11.06 -7.31 -8.34
C ILE A 72 -12.13 -6.24 -8.21
N ARG A 73 -12.85 -6.23 -7.08
CA ARG A 73 -13.88 -5.20 -6.84
C ARG A 73 -13.22 -3.87 -6.52
N ILE A 74 -13.59 -2.83 -7.25
CA ILE A 74 -13.07 -1.49 -6.99
C ILE A 74 -13.98 -0.80 -5.96
N SER A 75 -13.39 -0.28 -4.90
CA SER A 75 -14.06 0.52 -3.88
C SER A 75 -13.44 1.91 -3.89
N MET A 76 -14.12 2.85 -4.56
CA MET A 76 -13.75 4.27 -4.56
C MET A 76 -14.54 5.03 -3.50
N ASP A 77 -13.85 5.90 -2.77
CA ASP A 77 -14.39 6.60 -1.60
C ASP A 77 -15.69 7.36 -1.96
N GLY A 78 -16.77 7.05 -1.25
CA GLY A 78 -18.04 7.78 -1.25
C GLY A 78 -18.34 8.23 0.18
N ARG A 79 -19.18 9.26 0.38
CA ARG A 79 -19.50 9.85 1.71
C ARG A 79 -19.72 8.74 2.77
N GLY A 80 -18.68 8.45 3.57
CA GLY A 80 -18.68 7.40 4.59
C GLY A 80 -17.49 6.43 4.61
N ARG A 81 -16.61 6.37 3.60
CA ARG A 81 -15.49 5.39 3.51
C ARG A 81 -14.08 5.96 3.78
N TRP A 82 -14.00 7.12 4.43
CA TRP A 82 -12.76 7.79 4.88
C TRP A 82 -11.73 6.88 5.56
N LEU A 83 -12.17 5.81 6.24
CA LEU A 83 -11.30 4.85 6.94
C LEU A 83 -10.30 4.14 6.01
N ASP A 84 -10.60 4.02 4.72
CA ASP A 84 -9.75 3.30 3.78
C ASP A 84 -8.46 4.09 3.46
N ASN A 85 -8.55 5.42 3.36
CA ASN A 85 -7.38 6.29 3.09
C ASN A 85 -6.53 6.59 4.33
N VAL A 86 -7.09 6.45 5.54
CA VAL A 86 -6.41 6.79 6.81
C VAL A 86 -5.06 6.08 6.97
N PHE A 87 -4.93 4.85 6.49
CA PHE A 87 -3.71 4.07 6.68
C PHE A 87 -2.60 4.46 5.70
N ILE A 88 -2.97 4.76 4.46
CA ILE A 88 -2.06 5.34 3.47
C ILE A 88 -1.62 6.74 3.93
N GLU A 89 -2.54 7.58 4.44
CA GLU A 89 -2.19 8.89 5.02
C GLU A 89 -1.25 8.76 6.22
N ARG A 90 -1.46 7.77 7.09
CA ARG A 90 -0.58 7.48 8.23
C ARG A 90 0.80 7.00 7.77
N LEU A 91 0.87 6.19 6.70
CA LEU A 91 2.13 5.81 6.07
C LEU A 91 2.88 7.06 5.60
N TRP A 92 2.22 7.93 4.83
CA TRP A 92 2.81 9.16 4.32
C TRP A 92 3.30 10.10 5.40
N ARG A 93 2.54 10.25 6.48
CA ARG A 93 2.98 11.02 7.64
C ARG A 93 4.27 10.43 8.22
N SER A 94 4.29 9.14 8.50
CA SER A 94 5.46 8.49 9.11
C SER A 94 6.68 8.62 8.19
N LEU A 95 6.53 8.31 6.90
CA LEU A 95 7.60 8.42 5.91
C LEU A 95 8.17 9.84 5.81
N LYS A 96 7.30 10.86 5.80
CA LYS A 96 7.74 12.26 5.70
C LYS A 96 8.58 12.65 6.91
N TYR A 97 8.10 12.38 8.12
CA TYR A 97 8.77 12.80 9.35
C TYR A 97 10.02 11.98 9.68
N GLU A 98 10.05 10.70 9.31
CA GLU A 98 11.10 9.77 9.70
C GLU A 98 12.16 9.56 8.61
N CYS A 99 11.88 9.94 7.36
CA CYS A 99 12.82 9.82 6.24
C CYS A 99 12.96 11.14 5.50
N VAL A 100 11.91 11.63 4.84
CA VAL A 100 12.04 12.73 3.87
C VAL A 100 12.51 14.04 4.52
N TYR A 101 12.01 14.38 5.71
CA TYR A 101 12.36 15.63 6.38
C TYR A 101 13.69 15.58 7.14
N LEU A 102 14.21 14.38 7.41
CA LEU A 102 15.49 14.19 8.10
C LEU A 102 16.68 14.18 7.15
N HIS A 103 16.45 13.99 5.84
CA HIS A 103 17.50 13.83 4.85
C HIS A 103 17.44 14.92 3.78
N ALA A 104 18.60 15.51 3.48
CA ALA A 104 18.75 16.48 2.40
C ALA A 104 19.00 15.77 1.06
N PHE A 105 18.03 15.02 0.54
CA PHE A 105 18.18 14.32 -0.73
C PHE A 105 18.46 15.31 -1.88
N GLU A 106 19.61 15.17 -2.53
CA GLU A 106 20.05 16.01 -3.62
C GLU A 106 19.52 15.50 -4.95
N THR A 107 19.47 14.17 -5.12
CA THR A 107 19.07 13.48 -6.35
C THR A 107 17.86 12.55 -6.16
N GLY A 108 17.16 12.25 -7.27
CA GLY A 108 16.08 11.27 -7.26
C GLY A 108 16.55 9.84 -6.93
N SER A 109 17.79 9.50 -7.28
CA SER A 109 18.39 8.20 -6.95
C SER A 109 18.65 8.05 -5.46
N GLU A 110 19.15 9.10 -4.80
CA GLU A 110 19.32 9.12 -3.35
C GLU A 110 17.97 9.01 -2.63
N LEU A 111 16.96 9.76 -3.08
CA LEU A 111 15.61 9.64 -2.53
C LEU A 111 15.10 8.20 -2.69
N ARG A 112 15.23 7.60 -3.88
CA ARG A 112 14.81 6.21 -4.12
C ARG A 112 15.49 5.24 -3.17
N ALA A 113 16.79 5.38 -2.94
CA ALA A 113 17.53 4.54 -2.00
C ALA A 113 17.05 4.74 -0.55
N GLY A 114 16.84 5.99 -0.12
CA GLY A 114 16.32 6.30 1.20
C GLY A 114 14.89 5.79 1.43
N LEU A 115 14.03 5.91 0.43
CA LEU A 115 12.67 5.34 0.45
C LEU A 115 12.72 3.80 0.54
N ALA A 116 13.58 3.16 -0.24
CA ALA A 116 13.75 1.70 -0.20
C ALA A 116 14.17 1.24 1.20
N GLY A 117 15.20 1.87 1.78
CA GLY A 117 15.66 1.56 3.13
C GLY A 117 14.58 1.76 4.19
N TRP A 118 13.85 2.89 4.12
CA TRP A 118 12.77 3.16 5.06
C TRP A 118 11.62 2.16 4.94
N ILE A 119 11.21 1.78 3.72
CA ILE A 119 10.13 0.81 3.51
C ILE A 119 10.54 -0.59 3.98
N THR A 120 11.80 -1.00 3.76
CA THR A 120 12.33 -2.25 4.33
C THR A 120 12.29 -2.24 5.85
N HIS A 121 12.69 -1.14 6.49
CA HIS A 121 12.60 -1.01 7.95
C HIS A 121 11.14 -1.02 8.43
N TYR A 122 10.25 -0.27 7.77
CA TYR A 122 8.84 -0.20 8.09
C TYR A 122 8.17 -1.57 8.04
N ASN A 123 8.39 -2.35 6.98
CA ASN A 123 7.78 -3.67 6.83
C ASN A 123 8.39 -4.71 7.77
N GLY A 124 9.72 -4.76 7.89
CA GLY A 124 10.41 -5.89 8.50
C GLY A 124 10.90 -5.69 9.93
N GLN A 125 10.93 -4.45 10.43
CA GLN A 125 11.57 -4.12 11.72
C GLN A 125 10.72 -3.25 12.63
N ARG A 126 9.75 -2.49 12.09
CA ARG A 126 8.92 -1.59 12.89
C ARG A 126 7.73 -2.34 13.52
N PRO A 127 7.67 -2.50 14.86
CA PRO A 127 6.53 -3.10 15.51
C PRO A 127 5.32 -2.15 15.48
N HIS A 128 4.14 -2.68 15.21
CA HIS A 128 2.89 -1.93 15.17
C HIS A 128 1.99 -2.33 16.34
N SER A 129 1.53 -1.35 17.13
CA SER A 129 0.60 -1.61 18.24
C SER A 129 -0.72 -2.23 17.77
N ALA A 130 -1.20 -1.82 16.59
CA ALA A 130 -2.38 -2.41 15.95
C ALA A 130 -2.20 -3.88 15.56
N LEU A 131 -0.96 -4.39 15.50
CA LEU A 131 -0.62 -5.78 15.17
C LEU A 131 -0.11 -6.55 16.39
N ALA A 132 -0.46 -6.10 17.60
CA ALA A 132 0.01 -6.66 18.87
C ALA A 132 1.54 -6.66 19.02
N GLY A 133 2.20 -5.62 18.50
CA GLY A 133 3.65 -5.46 18.59
C GLY A 133 4.44 -6.20 17.50
N ARG A 134 3.77 -6.89 16.58
CA ARG A 134 4.39 -7.51 15.41
C ARG A 134 4.71 -6.48 14.32
N THR A 135 5.66 -6.81 13.45
CA THR A 135 5.94 -6.07 12.23
C THR A 135 4.90 -6.39 11.14
N PRO A 136 4.73 -5.50 10.14
CA PRO A 136 3.88 -5.81 8.99
C PRO A 136 4.26 -7.12 8.27
N ASP A 137 5.55 -7.42 8.14
CA ASP A 137 6.02 -8.67 7.54
C ASP A 137 5.62 -9.89 8.37
N GLU A 138 5.84 -9.85 9.70
CA GLU A 138 5.42 -10.93 10.61
C GLU A 138 3.92 -11.16 10.50
N ALA A 139 3.10 -10.10 10.58
CA ALA A 139 1.66 -10.21 10.51
C ALA A 139 1.15 -10.73 9.15
N TYR A 140 1.88 -10.45 8.06
CA TYR A 140 1.53 -10.89 6.71
C TYR A 140 1.86 -12.37 6.47
N HIS A 141 2.96 -12.87 7.03
CA HIS A 141 3.36 -14.26 6.85
C HIS A 141 2.70 -15.22 7.85
N ASP A 142 2.32 -14.72 9.02
CA ASP A 142 1.81 -15.52 10.14
C ASP A 142 0.27 -15.59 10.17
N VAL A 143 -0.37 -15.62 9.00
CA VAL A 143 -1.82 -15.79 8.89
C VAL A 143 -2.13 -17.22 9.32
N PRO A 144 -2.99 -17.43 10.33
CA PRO A 144 -3.41 -18.78 10.68
C PRO A 144 -4.03 -19.42 9.44
N THR A 145 -3.48 -20.56 9.01
CA THR A 145 -4.23 -21.47 8.14
C THR A 145 -5.55 -21.77 8.88
N PRO A 146 -6.73 -21.68 8.24
CA PRO A 146 -8.00 -21.90 8.94
C PRO A 146 -8.13 -23.39 9.28
N SER A 147 -7.56 -23.79 10.41
CA SER A 147 -7.64 -25.13 10.97
C SER A 147 -7.81 -25.04 12.50
N GLY A 148 -8.92 -24.44 12.92
CA GLY A 148 -9.37 -24.45 14.32
C GLY A 148 -10.85 -24.09 14.43
N PRO A 149 -11.67 -24.85 15.19
CA PRO A 149 -13.07 -24.52 15.39
C PRO A 149 -13.17 -23.33 16.36
N GLY A 150 -13.36 -22.11 15.86
CA GLY A 150 -13.55 -20.96 16.75
C GLY A 150 -13.45 -19.55 16.18
N LEU A 151 -13.28 -19.35 14.86
CA LEU A 151 -13.33 -18.00 14.29
C LEU A 151 -14.78 -17.64 13.95
N THR A 152 -15.22 -16.45 14.38
CA THR A 152 -16.53 -15.92 13.97
C THR A 152 -16.51 -15.59 12.47
N PRO A 153 -17.66 -15.59 11.77
CA PRO A 153 -17.73 -15.21 10.36
C PRO A 153 -17.08 -13.84 10.05
N ASP A 154 -17.11 -12.89 10.99
CA ASP A 154 -16.44 -11.57 10.86
C ASP A 154 -14.91 -11.66 10.94
N GLN A 155 -14.36 -12.65 11.65
CA GLN A 155 -12.92 -12.92 11.68
C GLN A 155 -12.46 -13.67 10.43
N MET A 156 -13.33 -14.46 9.80
CA MET A 156 -13.08 -15.15 8.53
C MET A 156 -13.20 -14.20 7.31
N ALA A 157 -14.07 -13.20 7.38
CA ALA A 157 -14.21 -12.15 6.36
C ALA A 157 -13.01 -11.16 6.31
N ASN A 158 -12.11 -11.24 7.29
CA ASN A 158 -10.92 -10.41 7.46
C ASN A 158 -9.62 -11.15 7.10
N SER A 159 -9.66 -12.04 6.10
CA SER A 159 -8.42 -12.70 5.66
C SER A 159 -7.44 -11.68 5.03
N ASN A 160 -6.14 -11.90 5.25
CA ASN A 160 -5.01 -11.02 4.90
C ASN A 160 -4.83 -10.73 3.38
N ALA A 161 -5.72 -11.23 2.52
CA ALA A 161 -5.68 -11.07 1.07
C ALA A 161 -6.91 -10.34 0.50
N VAL A 162 -7.85 -9.89 1.34
CA VAL A 162 -9.14 -9.39 0.86
C VAL A 162 -9.03 -7.95 0.33
N ARG A 163 -8.10 -7.14 0.83
CA ARG A 163 -8.08 -5.69 0.55
C ARG A 163 -6.68 -5.11 0.35
N MET A 164 -6.47 -4.45 -0.79
CA MET A 164 -5.34 -3.54 -1.01
C MET A 164 -5.80 -2.08 -1.04
N ALA A 165 -4.90 -1.15 -0.71
CA ALA A 165 -5.12 0.28 -0.83
C ALA A 165 -3.96 0.96 -1.59
N ALA A 166 -4.28 1.98 -2.39
CA ALA A 166 -3.32 2.89 -3.02
C ALA A 166 -3.53 4.33 -2.57
#